data_AF-A0A9W5PYI7-F1
#
_entry.id   AF-A0A9W5PYI7-F1
#
_cell.length_a   1.000
_cell.length_b   1.000
_cell.length_c   1.000
_cell.angle_alpha   90.00
_cell.angle_beta   90.00
_cell.angle_gamma   90.00
#
_symmetry.space_group_name_H-M   'P 1'
#
loop_
_entity.id
_entity.type
_entity.pdbx_description
1 polymer ?
#
loop_
_entity_poly.entity_id
_entity_poly.type
_entity_poly.pdbx_seq_one_letter_code
_entity_poly.pdbx_strand_id
1 'polypeptide(L)'
;MYYVKYFNGTQTALKAGYSKDGAHVQASRLLRRERVSSYIKELKGELVENVFVKAMDVLKEYIKIAFADITNYLNFGQREITIQDDDGNEMTRLVNFVDLYEADMVDGSIITEFKQERDGISVKLADKMKVLDKLSQYCDLVPDTFKDQIEAERHRMQQEIQKVQIEKVKADTEFAKIRTVKLKGQQKDTSLLDALIEGRKQYEQNGD
;
A
#
# COMPACT_ATOMS: atom_id res chain seq x y z
N MET A 1 34.49 10.04 -6.55
CA MET A 1 34.34 9.02 -7.62
C MET A 1 32.86 8.96 -8.05
N TYR A 2 32.50 9.40 -9.26
CA TYR A 2 31.08 9.56 -9.65
C TYR A 2 30.45 8.34 -10.34
N TYR A 3 31.21 7.57 -11.12
CA TYR A 3 30.65 6.49 -11.95
C TYR A 3 30.02 5.36 -11.14
N VAL A 4 30.70 4.98 -10.06
CA VAL A 4 30.26 3.95 -9.11
C VAL A 4 28.99 4.36 -8.34
N LYS A 5 28.68 5.66 -8.25
CA LYS A 5 27.50 6.18 -7.56
C LYS A 5 26.26 6.21 -8.45
N TYR A 6 26.42 6.55 -9.73
CA TYR A 6 25.30 6.82 -10.64
C TYR A 6 25.12 5.75 -11.72
N PHE A 7 26.10 4.88 -11.93
CA PHE A 7 26.11 3.82 -12.96
C PHE A 7 25.74 4.29 -14.38
N ASN A 8 25.91 5.60 -14.64
CA ASN A 8 25.56 6.26 -15.89
C ASN A 8 26.74 7.12 -16.35
N GLY A 9 27.29 6.81 -17.52
CA GLY A 9 28.49 7.48 -18.03
C GLY A 9 28.29 8.97 -18.28
N THR A 10 27.17 9.35 -18.90
CA THR A 10 26.88 10.75 -19.24
C THR A 10 26.67 11.59 -17.98
N GLN A 11 25.89 11.10 -17.02
CA GLN A 11 25.70 11.79 -15.73
C GLN A 11 27.00 11.92 -14.94
N THR A 12 27.85 10.89 -15.01
CA THR A 12 29.18 10.91 -14.40
C THR A 12 30.07 11.98 -15.01
N ALA A 13 30.09 12.09 -16.34
CA ALA A 13 30.87 13.11 -17.04
C ALA A 13 30.38 14.52 -16.66
N LEU A 14 29.06 14.75 -16.61
CA LEU A 14 28.50 16.03 -16.17
C LEU A 14 28.91 16.38 -14.72
N LYS A 15 28.82 15.42 -13.80
CA LYS A 15 29.21 15.62 -12.38
C LYS A 15 30.72 15.77 -12.20
N ALA A 16 31.52 15.22 -13.11
CA ALA A 16 32.97 15.41 -13.16
C ALA A 16 33.38 16.76 -13.80
N GLY A 17 32.42 17.59 -14.22
CA GLY A 17 32.67 18.94 -14.75
C GLY A 17 32.82 19.02 -16.27
N TYR A 18 32.50 17.96 -17.01
CA TYR A 18 32.48 18.02 -18.48
C TYR A 18 31.29 18.84 -18.99
N SER A 19 31.49 19.52 -20.12
CA SER A 19 30.43 20.32 -20.76
C SER A 19 29.26 19.44 -21.21
N LYS A 20 28.05 19.99 -21.14
CA LYS A 20 26.80 19.28 -21.44
C LYS A 20 26.76 18.77 -22.87
N ASP A 21 27.24 19.57 -23.81
CA ASP A 21 27.16 19.29 -25.25
C ASP A 21 28.06 18.11 -25.67
N GLY A 22 29.10 17.80 -24.90
CA GLY A 22 30.06 16.73 -25.20
C GLY A 22 30.05 15.55 -24.21
N ALA A 23 29.30 15.64 -23.11
CA ALA A 23 29.40 14.70 -21.99
C ALA A 23 29.17 13.23 -22.38
N HIS A 24 28.22 12.96 -23.29
CA HIS A 24 27.92 11.61 -23.73
C HIS A 24 29.03 10.99 -24.60
N VAL A 25 29.65 11.78 -25.49
CA VAL A 25 30.78 11.36 -26.33
C VAL A 25 32.01 11.09 -25.46
N GLN A 26 32.30 12.00 -24.53
CA GLN A 26 33.44 11.85 -23.62
C GLN A 26 33.26 10.66 -22.68
N ALA A 27 32.05 10.47 -22.15
CA ALA A 27 31.73 9.29 -21.35
C ALA A 27 31.97 7.99 -22.12
N SER A 28 31.45 7.88 -23.34
CA SER A 28 31.65 6.70 -24.20
C SER A 28 33.13 6.45 -24.49
N ARG A 29 33.89 7.50 -24.82
CA ARG A 29 35.33 7.42 -25.09
C ARG A 29 36.13 6.99 -23.86
N LEU A 30 35.82 7.54 -22.69
CA LEU A 30 36.50 7.22 -21.43
C LEU A 30 36.21 5.79 -20.99
N LEU A 31 34.97 5.30 -21.12
CA LEU A 31 34.60 3.93 -20.76
C LEU A 31 35.24 2.87 -21.68
N ARG A 32 35.61 3.24 -22.92
CA ARG A 32 36.38 2.37 -23.83
C ARG A 32 37.88 2.32 -23.53
N ARG A 33 38.41 3.22 -22.70
CA ARG A 33 39.84 3.18 -22.32
C ARG A 33 40.06 2.03 -21.34
N GLU A 34 40.96 1.13 -21.70
CA GLU A 34 41.25 -0.08 -20.92
C GLU A 34 41.60 0.21 -19.45
N ARG A 35 42.44 1.22 -19.19
CA ARG A 35 42.80 1.63 -17.82
C ARG A 35 41.59 2.09 -17.00
N VAL A 36 40.67 2.84 -17.61
CA VAL A 36 39.46 3.35 -16.94
C VAL A 36 38.48 2.21 -16.69
N SER A 37 38.28 1.34 -17.68
CA SER A 37 37.42 0.15 -17.54
C SER A 37 37.94 -0.80 -16.47
N SER A 38 39.26 -1.07 -16.45
CA SER A 38 39.90 -1.94 -15.46
C SER A 38 39.79 -1.38 -14.05
N TYR A 39 40.03 -0.08 -13.86
CA TYR A 39 39.87 0.57 -12.56
C TYR A 39 38.41 0.59 -12.08
N ILE A 40 37.44 0.80 -12.99
CA ILE A 40 36.02 0.66 -12.66
C ILE A 40 35.69 -0.79 -12.26
N LYS A 41 36.30 -1.79 -12.90
CA LYS A 41 36.10 -3.21 -12.59
C LYS A 41 36.68 -3.58 -11.22
N GLU A 42 37.88 -3.10 -10.90
CA GLU A 42 38.53 -3.25 -9.60
C GLU A 42 37.69 -2.60 -8.50
N LEU A 43 37.27 -1.34 -8.67
CA LEU A 43 36.38 -0.66 -7.74
C LEU A 43 35.02 -1.37 -7.60
N LYS A 44 34.48 -1.96 -8.66
CA LYS A 44 33.27 -2.79 -8.56
C LYS A 44 33.54 -4.05 -7.74
N GLY A 45 34.72 -4.66 -7.86
CA GLY A 45 35.15 -5.80 -7.06
C GLY A 45 35.31 -5.45 -5.57
N GLU A 46 36.03 -4.36 -5.28
CA GLU A 46 36.13 -3.81 -3.92
C GLU A 46 34.76 -3.40 -3.38
N LEU A 47 33.88 -2.84 -4.22
CA LEU A 47 32.51 -2.62 -3.81
C LEU A 47 31.83 -3.93 -3.51
N VAL A 48 31.93 -4.98 -4.32
CA VAL A 48 31.30 -6.28 -4.06
C VAL A 48 31.76 -6.88 -2.73
N GLU A 49 33.06 -6.80 -2.40
CA GLU A 49 33.60 -7.23 -1.11
C GLU A 49 33.08 -6.38 0.07
N ASN A 50 33.07 -5.04 -0.07
CA ASN A 50 32.47 -4.14 0.92
C ASN A 50 30.93 -4.18 0.92
N VAL A 51 30.32 -4.68 -0.16
CA VAL A 51 28.88 -4.87 -0.36
C VAL A 51 28.43 -6.14 0.32
N PHE A 52 29.29 -7.04 0.79
CA PHE A 52 28.81 -8.10 1.69
C PHE A 52 28.13 -7.49 2.94
N VAL A 53 28.60 -6.31 3.39
CA VAL A 53 27.93 -5.49 4.41
C VAL A 53 26.65 -4.80 3.86
N LYS A 54 26.65 -4.33 2.59
CA LYS A 54 25.46 -3.67 1.96
C LYS A 54 24.37 -4.62 1.46
N ALA A 55 24.69 -5.84 1.06
CA ALA A 55 23.74 -6.90 0.71
C ALA A 55 23.03 -7.36 1.98
N MET A 56 23.76 -7.41 3.10
CA MET A 56 23.17 -7.60 4.42
C MET A 56 22.27 -6.41 4.79
N ASP A 57 22.60 -5.17 4.40
CA ASP A 57 21.69 -4.03 4.58
C ASP A 57 20.43 -4.11 3.71
N VAL A 58 20.53 -4.60 2.47
CA VAL A 58 19.36 -4.89 1.62
C VAL A 58 18.50 -6.00 2.23
N LEU A 59 19.14 -7.06 2.76
CA LEU A 59 18.44 -8.10 3.49
C LEU A 59 17.76 -7.55 4.73
N LYS A 60 18.41 -6.68 5.53
CA LYS A 60 17.77 -6.03 6.69
C LYS A 60 16.55 -5.22 6.28
N GLU A 61 16.61 -4.48 5.17
CA GLU A 61 15.47 -3.72 4.67
C GLU A 61 14.33 -4.64 4.21
N TYR A 62 14.65 -5.78 3.58
CA TYR A 62 13.67 -6.80 3.25
C TYR A 62 13.06 -7.44 4.49
N ILE A 63 13.85 -7.76 5.51
CA ILE A 63 13.36 -8.30 6.78
C ILE A 63 12.40 -7.29 7.44
N LYS A 64 12.79 -6.02 7.46
CA LYS A 64 11.96 -4.94 7.99
C LYS A 64 10.60 -4.84 7.29
N ILE A 65 10.56 -4.91 5.96
CA ILE A 65 9.30 -4.94 5.21
C ILE A 65 8.53 -6.24 5.46
N ALA A 66 9.23 -7.37 5.53
CA ALA A 66 8.64 -8.70 5.74
C ALA A 66 7.94 -8.81 7.09
N PHE A 67 8.44 -8.17 8.14
CA PHE A 67 7.89 -8.23 9.48
C PHE A 67 7.24 -6.93 9.95
N ALA A 68 7.02 -5.98 9.03
CA ALA A 68 6.29 -4.76 9.33
C ALA A 68 4.83 -5.06 9.70
N ASP A 69 4.34 -4.39 10.73
CA ASP A 69 2.94 -4.39 11.12
C ASP A 69 2.31 -3.02 10.86
N ILE A 70 1.16 -3.00 10.17
CA ILE A 70 0.42 -1.79 9.85
C ILE A 70 0.00 -1.03 11.11
N THR A 71 -0.24 -1.72 12.23
CA THR A 71 -0.63 -1.09 13.50
C THR A 71 0.48 -0.23 14.11
N ASN A 72 1.73 -0.41 13.65
CA ASN A 72 2.85 0.42 14.11
C ASN A 72 2.86 1.80 13.45
N TYR A 73 2.04 2.01 12.41
CA TYR A 73 2.02 3.23 11.61
C TYR A 73 0.75 4.05 11.80
N LEU A 74 -0.38 3.38 12.02
CA LEU A 74 -1.69 4.00 12.09
C LEU A 74 -2.55 3.41 13.20
N ASN A 75 -3.35 4.28 13.79
CA ASN A 75 -4.45 3.94 14.70
C ASN A 75 -5.76 4.00 13.90
N PHE A 76 -6.61 3.00 14.07
CA PHE A 76 -7.88 2.93 13.38
C PHE A 76 -8.97 2.36 14.28
N GLY A 77 -10.20 2.80 14.07
CA GLY A 77 -11.34 2.39 14.89
C GLY A 77 -12.63 3.06 14.46
N GLN A 78 -13.61 3.05 15.36
CA GLN A 78 -14.90 3.69 15.17
C GLN A 78 -15.06 4.83 16.18
N ARG A 79 -15.50 5.99 15.70
CA ARG A 79 -15.86 7.12 16.56
C ARG A 79 -17.23 7.65 16.17
N GLU A 80 -17.96 8.12 17.16
CA GLU A 80 -19.21 8.84 16.92
C GLU A 80 -18.88 10.27 16.54
N ILE A 81 -19.37 10.71 15.39
CA ILE A 81 -19.35 12.11 15.01
C ILE A 81 -20.78 12.62 14.89
N THR A 82 -21.00 13.83 15.39
CA THR A 82 -22.25 14.55 15.19
C THR A 82 -22.12 15.32 13.89
N ILE A 83 -22.96 14.99 12.90
CA ILE A 83 -23.04 15.68 11.62
C ILE A 83 -24.38 16.40 11.60
N GLN A 84 -24.39 17.67 11.21
CA GLN A 84 -25.64 18.38 10.92
C GLN A 84 -26.10 18.01 9.51
N ASP A 85 -27.34 17.57 9.40
CA ASP A 85 -28.00 17.31 8.12
C ASP A 85 -28.35 18.64 7.42
N ASP A 86 -28.73 18.61 6.14
CA ASP A 86 -29.08 19.81 5.36
C ASP A 86 -30.26 20.61 5.97
N ASP A 87 -31.07 19.96 6.82
CA ASP A 87 -32.18 20.55 7.57
C ASP A 87 -31.78 21.10 8.97
N GLY A 88 -30.49 21.09 9.32
CA GLY A 88 -29.96 21.62 10.58
C GLY A 88 -30.14 20.70 11.81
N ASN A 89 -30.61 19.46 11.60
CA ASN A 89 -30.74 18.46 12.66
C ASN A 89 -29.40 17.76 12.91
N GLU A 90 -29.02 17.62 14.18
CA GLU A 90 -27.82 16.89 14.59
C GLU A 90 -28.07 15.39 14.56
N MET A 91 -27.34 14.68 13.70
CA MET A 91 -27.36 13.23 13.60
C MET A 91 -26.01 12.65 14.04
N THR A 92 -26.04 11.74 15.01
CA THR A 92 -24.86 10.98 15.42
C THR A 92 -24.65 9.81 14.46
N ARG A 93 -23.52 9.78 13.76
CA ARG A 93 -23.11 8.65 12.91
C ARG A 93 -21.81 8.05 13.43
N LEU A 94 -21.80 6.73 13.51
CA LEU A 94 -20.59 5.96 13.73
C LEU A 94 -19.76 5.94 12.44
N VAL A 95 -18.57 6.53 12.47
CA VAL A 95 -17.65 6.56 11.32
C VAL A 95 -16.35 5.84 11.65
N ASN A 96 -15.80 5.16 10.65
CA ASN A 96 -14.46 4.60 10.75
C ASN A 96 -13.44 5.75 10.65
N PHE A 97 -12.43 5.74 11.49
CA PHE A 97 -11.32 6.69 11.42
C PHE A 97 -9.99 5.95 11.22
N VAL A 98 -9.04 6.64 10.59
CA VAL A 98 -7.65 6.22 10.44
C VAL A 98 -6.79 7.44 10.72
N ASP A 99 -6.05 7.40 11.83
CA ASP A 99 -5.13 8.45 12.24
C ASP A 99 -3.71 7.89 12.19
N LEU A 100 -2.79 8.61 11.56
CA LEU A 100 -1.37 8.23 11.54
C LEU A 100 -0.68 8.71 12.80
N TYR A 101 0.29 7.94 13.27
CA TYR A 101 1.22 8.45 14.28
C TYR A 101 2.12 9.53 13.69
N GLU A 102 2.65 10.39 14.56
CA GLU A 102 3.55 11.47 14.16
C GLU A 102 4.80 10.92 13.46
N ALA A 103 5.31 11.68 12.49
CA ALA A 103 6.45 11.27 11.65
C ALA A 103 7.68 10.87 12.46
N ASP A 104 7.89 11.49 13.62
CA ASP A 104 9.04 11.23 14.50
C ASP A 104 8.93 9.89 15.25
N MET A 105 7.72 9.31 15.32
CA MET A 105 7.43 8.04 15.98
C MET A 105 7.31 6.86 15.02
N VAL A 106 7.31 7.10 13.70
CA VAL A 106 7.10 6.07 12.69
C VAL A 106 8.23 5.98 11.68
N ASP A 107 8.54 4.75 11.29
CA ASP A 107 9.52 4.50 10.23
C ASP A 107 8.86 4.56 8.84
N GLY A 108 8.73 5.75 8.30
CA GLY A 108 8.08 5.98 7.00
C GLY A 108 8.76 5.34 5.78
N SER A 109 9.93 4.71 5.93
CA SER A 109 10.68 4.12 4.80
C SER A 109 9.94 3.01 4.07
N ILE A 110 9.03 2.31 4.75
CA ILE A 110 8.25 1.22 4.17
C ILE A 110 6.92 1.69 3.54
N ILE A 111 6.57 2.96 3.70
CA ILE A 111 5.34 3.54 3.15
C ILE A 111 5.58 3.83 1.66
N THR A 112 4.76 3.22 0.80
CA THR A 112 4.87 3.35 -0.66
C THR A 112 3.91 4.38 -1.24
N GLU A 113 2.76 4.57 -0.62
CA GLU A 113 1.75 5.52 -1.09
C GLU A 113 1.01 6.11 0.11
N PHE A 114 0.81 7.43 0.07
CA PHE A 114 0.02 8.19 1.02
C PHE A 114 -0.97 9.07 0.25
N LYS A 115 -2.26 8.97 0.59
CA LYS A 115 -3.35 9.73 -0.02
C LYS A 115 -4.28 10.27 1.06
N GLN A 116 -4.57 11.56 0.97
CA GLN A 116 -5.60 12.22 1.78
C GLN A 116 -6.77 12.60 0.86
N GLU A 117 -7.94 12.06 1.16
CA GLU A 117 -9.19 12.30 0.45
C GLU A 117 -10.17 13.06 1.35
N ARG A 118 -11.31 13.50 0.81
CA ARG A 118 -12.34 14.20 1.60
C ARG A 118 -12.90 13.35 2.75
N ASP A 119 -12.94 12.03 2.56
CA ASP A 119 -13.53 11.07 3.50
C ASP A 119 -12.50 10.25 4.29
N GLY A 120 -11.20 10.51 4.14
CA GLY A 120 -10.19 9.81 4.96
C GLY A 120 -8.79 9.75 4.38
N ILE A 121 -7.96 8.92 5.02
CA ILE A 121 -6.56 8.70 4.67
C ILE A 121 -6.39 7.26 4.15
N SER A 122 -5.70 7.12 3.02
CA SER A 122 -5.28 5.82 2.48
C SER A 122 -3.76 5.72 2.51
N VAL A 123 -3.25 4.65 3.14
CA VAL A 123 -1.82 4.36 3.24
C VAL A 123 -1.55 2.97 2.69
N LYS A 124 -0.52 2.85 1.85
CA LYS A 124 -0.02 1.55 1.38
C LYS A 124 1.40 1.32 1.83
N LEU A 125 1.62 0.18 2.47
CA LEU A 125 2.96 -0.32 2.78
C LEU A 125 3.56 -1.08 1.60
N ALA A 126 4.86 -1.31 1.66
CA ALA A 126 5.57 -2.15 0.72
C ALA A 126 5.01 -3.58 0.70
N ASP A 127 5.13 -4.22 -0.46
CA ASP A 127 4.55 -5.53 -0.73
C ASP A 127 5.31 -6.64 0.02
N LYS A 128 4.78 -7.00 1.21
CA LYS A 128 5.33 -8.03 2.10
C LYS A 128 5.52 -9.37 1.39
N MET A 129 4.59 -9.76 0.51
CA MET A 129 4.64 -11.04 -0.23
C MET A 129 5.81 -11.08 -1.20
N LYS A 130 5.99 -10.03 -2.02
CA LYS A 130 7.13 -9.96 -2.95
C LYS A 130 8.47 -9.99 -2.22
N VAL A 131 8.53 -9.39 -1.04
CA VAL A 131 9.75 -9.37 -0.24
C VAL A 131 10.03 -10.75 0.38
N LEU A 132 9.02 -11.44 0.90
CA LEU A 132 9.15 -12.83 1.36
C LEU A 132 9.61 -13.76 0.23
N ASP A 133 9.08 -13.59 -0.98
CA ASP A 133 9.51 -14.36 -2.16
C ASP A 133 10.99 -14.11 -2.48
N LYS A 134 11.45 -12.87 -2.35
CA LYS A 134 12.86 -12.51 -2.55
C LYS A 134 13.74 -13.07 -1.43
N LEU A 135 13.33 -12.95 -0.17
CA LEU A 135 14.05 -13.55 0.95
C LEU A 135 14.17 -15.07 0.81
N SER A 136 13.15 -15.74 0.30
CA SER A 136 13.20 -17.20 0.07
C SER A 136 14.23 -17.63 -0.97
N GLN A 137 14.54 -16.78 -1.95
CA GLN A 137 15.59 -17.01 -2.95
C GLN A 137 17.01 -16.88 -2.38
N TYR A 138 17.16 -16.22 -1.22
CA TYR A 138 18.42 -16.01 -0.53
C TYR A 138 18.52 -16.82 0.77
N CYS A 139 17.66 -17.83 0.95
CA CYS A 139 17.64 -18.68 2.14
C CYS A 139 18.99 -19.34 2.45
N ASP A 140 19.82 -19.62 1.44
CA ASP A 140 21.16 -20.20 1.63
C ASP A 140 22.14 -19.26 2.35
N LEU A 141 21.79 -17.97 2.48
CA LEU A 141 22.60 -16.93 3.13
C LEU A 141 22.15 -16.64 4.58
N VAL A 142 21.09 -17.27 5.07
CA VAL A 142 20.49 -17.02 6.39
C VAL A 142 20.38 -18.31 7.22
N PRO A 143 20.47 -18.24 8.56
CA PRO A 143 20.38 -19.43 9.43
C PRO A 143 19.08 -20.20 9.24
N ASP A 144 19.09 -21.52 9.44
CA ASP A 144 17.92 -22.38 9.21
C ASP A 144 16.69 -21.96 10.04
N THR A 145 16.89 -21.48 11.28
CA THR A 145 15.82 -20.92 12.12
C THR A 145 15.08 -19.74 11.46
N PHE A 146 15.76 -19.00 10.58
CA PHE A 146 15.20 -17.87 9.87
C PHE A 146 14.38 -18.31 8.64
N LYS A 147 14.75 -19.43 8.02
CA LYS A 147 13.98 -20.03 6.92
C LYS A 147 12.59 -20.44 7.40
N ASP A 148 12.53 -21.12 8.55
CA ASP A 148 11.28 -21.54 9.18
C ASP A 148 10.36 -20.33 9.47
N GLN A 149 10.93 -19.21 9.91
CA GLN A 149 10.18 -17.97 10.16
C GLN A 149 9.62 -17.35 8.88
N ILE A 150 10.41 -17.30 7.81
CA ILE A 150 9.96 -16.79 6.50
C ILE A 150 8.79 -17.63 5.98
N GLU A 151 8.92 -18.96 6.04
CA GLU A 151 7.87 -19.89 5.59
C GLU A 151 6.60 -19.77 6.44
N ALA A 152 6.74 -19.69 7.77
CA ALA A 152 5.62 -19.51 8.69
C ALA A 152 4.86 -18.21 8.43
N GLU A 153 5.57 -17.08 8.28
CA GLU A 153 4.92 -15.79 7.96
C GLU A 153 4.30 -15.78 6.57
N ARG A 154 4.92 -16.41 5.58
CA ARG A 154 4.34 -16.56 4.24
C ARG A 154 3.05 -17.36 4.28
N HIS A 155 3.03 -18.47 5.01
CA HIS A 155 1.83 -19.29 5.17
C HIS A 155 0.73 -18.54 5.92
N ARG A 156 1.08 -17.84 7.01
CA ARG A 156 0.15 -16.97 7.75
C ARG A 156 -0.49 -15.92 6.84
N MET A 157 0.32 -15.21 6.05
CA MET A 157 -0.19 -14.23 5.10
C MET A 157 -1.13 -14.84 4.07
N GLN A 158 -0.81 -16.02 3.52
CA GLN A 158 -1.70 -16.69 2.57
C GLN A 158 -3.05 -17.02 3.21
N GLN A 159 -3.05 -17.49 4.46
CA GLN A 159 -4.28 -17.75 5.20
C GLN A 159 -5.09 -16.48 5.45
N GLU A 160 -4.44 -15.38 5.84
CA GLU A 160 -5.12 -14.09 6.04
C GLU A 160 -5.73 -13.55 4.75
N ILE A 161 -4.98 -13.58 3.63
CA ILE A 161 -5.48 -13.19 2.31
C ILE A 161 -6.69 -14.05 1.92
N GLN A 162 -6.61 -15.36 2.13
CA GLN A 162 -7.70 -16.27 1.81
C GLN A 162 -8.94 -16.00 2.67
N LYS A 163 -8.76 -15.74 3.97
CA LYS A 163 -9.86 -15.36 4.87
C LYS A 163 -10.56 -14.08 4.42
N VAL A 164 -9.80 -13.02 4.11
CA VAL A 164 -10.36 -11.75 3.63
C VAL A 164 -11.11 -11.93 2.31
N GLN A 165 -10.58 -12.73 1.39
CA GLN A 165 -11.29 -13.06 0.14
C GLN A 165 -12.60 -13.80 0.40
N ILE A 166 -12.60 -14.77 1.33
CA ILE A 166 -13.81 -15.49 1.72
C ILE A 166 -14.85 -14.54 2.33
N GLU A 167 -14.43 -13.63 3.22
CA GLU A 167 -15.33 -12.64 3.83
C GLU A 167 -15.91 -11.68 2.80
N LYS A 168 -15.11 -11.20 1.85
CA LYS A 168 -15.58 -10.37 0.74
C LYS A 168 -16.62 -11.10 -0.11
N VAL A 169 -16.34 -12.35 -0.49
CA VAL A 169 -17.27 -13.18 -1.27
C VAL A 169 -18.55 -13.44 -0.49
N LYS A 170 -18.48 -13.66 0.83
CA LYS A 170 -19.67 -13.80 1.69
C LYS A 170 -20.51 -12.52 1.69
N ALA A 171 -19.89 -11.36 1.91
CA ALA A 171 -20.58 -10.07 1.87
C ALA A 171 -21.24 -9.84 0.51
N ASP A 172 -20.52 -10.03 -0.60
CA ASP A 172 -21.06 -9.89 -1.96
C ASP A 172 -22.24 -10.85 -2.21
N THR A 173 -22.16 -12.08 -1.68
CA THR A 173 -23.23 -13.08 -1.77
C THR A 173 -24.46 -12.66 -0.95
N GLU A 174 -24.27 -12.08 0.23
CA GLU A 174 -25.37 -11.53 1.05
C GLU A 174 -26.03 -10.34 0.38
N PHE A 175 -25.26 -9.40 -0.17
CA PHE A 175 -25.79 -8.30 -0.97
C PHE A 175 -26.58 -8.80 -2.18
N ALA A 176 -26.07 -9.80 -2.90
CA ALA A 176 -26.77 -10.42 -4.02
C ALA A 176 -28.10 -11.04 -3.58
N LYS A 177 -28.12 -11.78 -2.46
CA LYS A 177 -29.36 -12.35 -1.89
C LYS A 177 -30.38 -11.27 -1.54
N ILE A 178 -29.98 -10.23 -0.82
CA ILE A 178 -30.85 -9.09 -0.46
C ILE A 178 -31.43 -8.45 -1.73
N ARG A 179 -30.61 -8.25 -2.76
CA ARG A 179 -31.05 -7.70 -4.05
C ARG A 179 -32.06 -8.62 -4.74
N THR A 180 -31.85 -9.93 -4.73
CA THR A 180 -32.82 -10.88 -5.30
C THR A 180 -34.15 -10.92 -4.54
N VAL A 181 -34.13 -10.78 -3.21
CA VAL A 181 -35.35 -10.71 -2.38
C VAL A 181 -36.15 -9.45 -2.69
N LYS A 182 -35.48 -8.29 -2.84
CA LYS A 182 -36.11 -7.03 -3.27
C LYS A 182 -36.71 -7.15 -4.67
N LEU A 183 -36.00 -7.79 -5.61
CA LEU A 183 -36.48 -7.98 -7.00
C LEU A 183 -37.65 -8.98 -7.10
N LYS A 184 -37.73 -9.98 -6.21
CA LYS A 184 -38.83 -10.97 -6.18
C LYS A 184 -40.11 -10.46 -5.51
N GLY A 185 -40.17 -9.19 -5.08
CA GLY A 185 -41.41 -8.54 -4.66
C GLY A 185 -41.99 -9.02 -3.32
N GLN A 186 -41.18 -9.67 -2.46
CA GLN A 186 -41.63 -10.10 -1.12
C GLN A 186 -41.63 -8.96 -0.09
N GLN A 187 -40.93 -7.85 -0.36
CA GLN A 187 -41.05 -6.61 0.39
C GLN A 187 -41.54 -5.53 -0.59
N LYS A 188 -42.86 -5.39 -0.71
CA LYS A 188 -43.46 -4.29 -1.48
C LYS A 188 -43.31 -3.03 -0.63
N ASP A 189 -42.71 -1.97 -1.19
CA ASP A 189 -42.85 -0.63 -0.61
C ASP A 189 -44.33 -0.23 -0.69
N THR A 190 -45.07 -0.48 0.39
CA THR A 190 -46.49 -0.09 0.50
C THR A 190 -46.67 1.39 0.80
N SER A 191 -45.59 2.13 1.06
CA SER A 191 -45.62 3.55 1.42
C SER A 191 -46.41 4.43 0.45
N LEU A 192 -46.39 4.12 -0.86
CA LEU A 192 -47.21 4.82 -1.86
C LEU A 192 -48.69 4.46 -1.80
N LEU A 193 -49.02 3.19 -1.51
CA LEU A 193 -50.40 2.73 -1.33
C LEU A 193 -50.99 3.29 -0.03
N ASP A 194 -50.20 3.30 1.04
CA ASP A 194 -50.58 3.85 2.35
C ASP A 194 -50.84 5.35 2.25
N ALA A 195 -49.97 6.10 1.57
CA ALA A 195 -50.17 7.53 1.29
C ALA A 195 -51.41 7.83 0.43
N LEU A 196 -51.72 6.98 -0.56
CA LEU A 196 -52.93 7.11 -1.39
C LEU A 196 -54.22 6.83 -0.60
N ILE A 197 -54.19 5.85 0.30
CA ILE A 197 -55.32 5.53 1.19
C ILE A 197 -55.57 6.70 2.15
N GLU A 198 -54.51 7.29 2.69
CA GLU A 198 -54.59 8.39 3.64
C GLU A 198 -55.07 9.69 2.97
N GLY A 199 -54.57 10.00 1.77
CA GLY A 199 -55.07 11.11 0.96
C GLY A 199 -56.55 10.98 0.59
N ARG A 200 -57.03 9.76 0.30
CA ARG A 200 -58.45 9.52 0.00
C ARG A 200 -59.35 9.68 1.23
N LYS A 201 -58.90 9.23 2.40
CA LYS A 201 -59.62 9.47 3.68
C LYS A 201 -59.75 10.96 3.99
N GLN A 202 -58.71 11.76 3.72
CA GLN A 202 -58.77 13.21 3.92
C GLN A 202 -59.71 13.90 2.93
N TYR A 203 -59.78 13.41 1.69
CA TYR A 203 -60.73 13.94 0.70
C TYR A 203 -62.18 13.64 1.05
N GLU A 204 -62.46 12.44 1.56
CA GLU A 204 -63.80 12.03 1.99
C GLU A 204 -64.24 12.69 3.31
N GLN A 205 -63.30 13.18 4.13
CA GLN A 205 -63.61 13.94 5.37
C GLN A 205 -63.78 15.45 5.16
N ASN A 206 -63.28 16.01 4.04
CA ASN A 206 -63.35 17.43 3.72
C ASN A 206 -64.39 17.74 2.62
N GLY A 207 -65.27 16.79 2.31
CA GLY A 207 -66.24 16.83 1.20
C GLY A 207 -67.70 17.04 1.60
N ASP A 208 -67.98 17.45 2.84
CA ASP A 208 -69.29 17.95 3.34
C ASP A 208 -69.15 19.42 3.78
#